data_AF-A0A8S1GUR1-F1
#
_entry.id   AF-A0A8S1GUR1-F1
#
_cell.length_a   1.000
_cell.length_b   1.000
_cell.length_c   1.000
_cell.angle_alpha   90.00
_cell.angle_beta   90.00
_cell.angle_gamma   90.00
#
_symmetry.space_group_name_H-M   'P 1'
#
loop_
_entity.id
_entity.type
_entity.pdbx_description
1 polymer ?
#
loop_
_entity_poly.entity_id
_entity_poly.type
_entity_poly.pdbx_seq_one_letter_code
_entity_poly.pdbx_strand_id
1 'polypeptide(L)'
;MLKKFFRRHCVVAKILPNFEAVLFIDADIGVVNPKRRIEEYMDSNFDVVFYDRFYNWEITAGSYIVRNTSFAVKFLENFAKFETRLPESFHGTDNGGLHLYVAEVLYPSHPRIKKCEQVYQRSANYDDLFSFEACIRSILGPKTDFDRIRIMHKGTGWSRDNWLTNSLWNAERDFMIHGWKTNQYLRTPMDPGIIESSRGAWYNPLVGPIMLEKCSPSNSSWDYDPRLITPTSRIKKKLDDFEREIDKSQILSLARISKFL
;
A
#
# COMPACT_ATOMS: atom_id res chain seq x y z
N MET A 1 -6.33 19.88 -15.65
CA MET A 1 -6.30 19.93 -14.18
C MET A 1 -5.84 18.56 -13.73
N LEU A 2 -4.71 18.42 -13.02
CA LEU A 2 -4.24 17.11 -12.56
C LEU A 2 -5.31 16.47 -11.64
N LYS A 3 -5.73 15.24 -11.92
CA LYS A 3 -6.56 14.38 -11.06
C LYS A 3 -5.90 14.37 -9.67
N LYS A 4 -6.75 14.49 -8.63
CA LYS A 4 -6.33 14.64 -7.22
C LYS A 4 -5.23 13.66 -6.80
N PHE A 5 -5.30 12.41 -7.28
CA PHE A 5 -4.38 11.32 -6.92
C PHE A 5 -2.98 11.42 -7.53
N PHE A 6 -2.76 12.09 -8.67
CA PHE A 6 -1.41 12.25 -9.21
C PHE A 6 -0.71 13.51 -8.70
N ARG A 7 -1.50 14.54 -8.34
CA ARG A 7 -0.98 15.79 -7.77
C ARG A 7 -0.17 15.55 -6.49
N ARG A 8 -0.53 14.56 -5.66
CA ARG A 8 0.22 14.22 -4.44
C ARG A 8 1.69 13.90 -4.73
N HIS A 9 1.99 13.12 -5.78
CA HIS A 9 3.36 12.77 -6.13
C HIS A 9 4.16 13.98 -6.61
N CYS A 10 3.53 14.91 -7.33
CA CYS A 10 4.14 16.18 -7.71
C CYS A 10 4.49 17.02 -6.46
N VAL A 11 3.56 17.12 -5.50
CA VAL A 11 3.82 17.83 -4.24
C VAL A 11 5.01 17.22 -3.50
N VAL A 12 5.04 15.89 -3.35
CA VAL A 12 6.17 15.19 -2.71
C VAL A 12 7.47 15.49 -3.45
N ALA A 13 7.49 15.43 -4.78
CA ALA A 13 8.68 15.74 -5.58
C ALA A 13 9.20 17.18 -5.35
N LYS A 14 8.31 18.16 -5.15
CA LYS A 14 8.68 19.57 -4.92
C LYS A 14 9.18 19.84 -3.51
N ILE A 15 8.70 19.12 -2.50
CA ILE A 15 9.14 19.32 -1.11
C ILE A 15 10.36 18.48 -0.75
N LEU A 16 10.55 17.32 -1.40
CA LEU A 16 11.62 16.37 -1.12
C LEU A 16 13.02 17.01 -1.04
N PRO A 17 13.41 17.98 -1.89
CA PRO A 17 14.71 18.65 -1.78
C PRO A 17 15.00 19.35 -0.44
N ASN A 18 13.97 19.65 0.36
CA ASN A 18 14.12 20.33 1.65
C ASN A 18 14.27 19.36 2.84
N PHE A 19 14.22 18.05 2.59
CA PHE A 19 14.29 17.02 3.63
C PHE A 19 15.34 15.97 3.25
N GLU A 20 15.77 15.14 4.21
CA GLU A 20 16.59 13.96 3.90
C GLU A 20 15.76 12.87 3.21
N ALA A 21 14.53 12.70 3.67
CA ALA A 21 13.55 11.79 3.13
C ALA A 21 12.13 12.31 3.41
N VAL A 22 11.16 11.81 2.64
CA VAL A 22 9.73 12.04 2.86
C VAL A 22 9.01 10.71 2.90
N LEU A 23 8.23 10.48 3.96
CA LEU A 23 7.18 9.47 3.99
C LEU A 23 5.89 10.12 3.45
N PHE A 24 5.37 9.60 2.35
CA PHE A 24 4.00 9.88 1.92
C PHE A 24 3.04 8.87 2.59
N ILE A 25 1.90 9.33 3.10
CA ILE A 25 0.82 8.51 3.64
C ILE A 25 -0.54 9.11 3.29
N ASP A 26 -1.52 8.25 3.01
CA ASP A 26 -2.91 8.62 2.87
C ASP A 26 -3.56 8.99 4.21
N ALA A 27 -4.60 9.82 4.14
CA ALA A 27 -5.25 10.40 5.31
C ALA A 27 -5.97 9.38 6.21
N ASP A 28 -6.18 8.16 5.73
CA ASP A 28 -6.78 7.04 6.47
C ASP A 28 -5.75 6.00 6.95
N ILE A 29 -4.46 6.36 6.96
CA ILE A 29 -3.40 5.58 7.62
C ILE A 29 -3.10 6.19 8.99
N GLY A 30 -3.34 5.42 10.05
CA GLY A 30 -3.07 5.82 11.43
C GLY A 30 -1.90 5.06 12.05
N VAL A 31 -1.11 5.73 12.87
CA VAL A 31 -0.12 5.07 13.75
C VAL A 31 -0.88 4.34 14.84
N VAL A 32 -0.62 3.03 15.00
CA VAL A 32 -1.15 2.23 16.11
C VAL A 32 -0.09 1.95 17.16
N ASN A 33 1.19 2.06 16.81
CA ASN A 33 2.31 1.80 17.71
C ASN A 33 3.36 2.91 17.63
N PRO A 34 3.32 3.92 18.52
CA PRO A 34 4.25 5.04 18.51
C PRO A 34 5.66 4.67 19.00
N LYS A 35 5.90 3.42 19.42
CA LYS A 35 7.22 2.95 19.85
C LYS A 35 8.11 2.48 18.68
N ARG A 36 7.52 2.26 17.50
CA ARG A 36 8.26 1.92 16.27
C ARG A 36 8.64 3.16 15.49
N ARG A 37 9.67 3.01 14.67
CA ARG A 37 10.29 4.09 13.90
C ARG A 37 10.17 3.81 12.40
N ILE A 38 9.92 4.84 11.61
CA ILE A 38 9.82 4.68 10.16
C ILE A 38 11.19 4.35 9.54
N GLU A 39 12.26 4.75 10.22
CA GLU A 39 13.65 4.48 9.86
C GLU A 39 13.97 2.98 9.82
N GLU A 40 13.19 2.13 10.49
CA GLU A 40 13.29 0.66 10.37
C GLU A 40 13.03 0.15 8.94
N TYR A 41 12.35 0.96 8.13
CA TYR A 41 11.98 0.66 6.74
C TYR A 41 12.83 1.44 5.72
N MET A 42 13.77 2.25 6.19
CA MET A 42 14.70 3.01 5.36
C MET A 42 16.00 2.24 5.18
N ASP A 43 16.47 2.17 3.94
CA ASP A 43 17.74 1.53 3.59
C ASP A 43 18.46 2.44 2.60
N SER A 44 19.72 2.72 2.89
CA SER A 44 20.51 3.69 2.13
C SER A 44 20.81 3.26 0.68
N ASN A 45 20.54 2.01 0.33
CA ASN A 45 20.71 1.50 -1.03
C ASN A 45 19.54 1.86 -1.97
N PHE A 46 18.40 2.28 -1.42
CA PHE A 46 17.19 2.55 -2.21
C PHE A 46 16.78 4.01 -2.06
N ASP A 47 16.34 4.63 -3.16
CA ASP A 47 15.79 5.98 -3.11
C ASP A 47 14.27 5.99 -2.96
N VAL A 48 13.59 4.94 -3.44
CA VAL A 48 12.15 4.82 -3.42
C VAL A 48 11.78 3.47 -2.82
N VAL A 49 11.00 3.48 -1.75
CA VAL A 49 10.53 2.26 -1.07
C VAL A 49 9.00 2.23 -1.09
N PHE A 50 8.47 1.24 -1.78
CA PHE A 50 7.06 0.85 -1.80
C PHE A 50 6.86 -0.46 -1.02
N TYR A 51 5.62 -0.87 -0.89
CA TYR A 51 5.26 -2.21 -0.43
C TYR A 51 4.01 -2.72 -1.15
N ASP A 52 3.87 -4.04 -1.21
CA ASP A 52 2.69 -4.69 -1.77
C ASP A 52 1.51 -4.61 -0.79
N ARG A 53 0.32 -4.26 -1.30
CA ARG A 53 -0.94 -4.37 -0.56
C ARG A 53 -1.33 -5.85 -0.41
N PHE A 54 -2.06 -6.19 0.65
CA PHE A 54 -2.17 -7.60 1.06
C PHE A 54 -3.17 -8.44 0.23
N TYR A 55 -4.25 -7.85 -0.30
CA TYR A 55 -5.39 -8.60 -0.87
C TYR A 55 -5.44 -8.68 -2.39
N ASN A 56 -4.42 -8.14 -3.07
CA ASN A 56 -4.31 -8.16 -4.53
C ASN A 56 -2.82 -8.01 -4.91
N TRP A 57 -2.52 -7.75 -6.18
CA TRP A 57 -1.15 -7.61 -6.70
C TRP A 57 -0.69 -6.15 -6.76
N GLU A 58 -1.37 -5.28 -6.01
CA GLU A 58 -1.17 -3.85 -5.99
C GLU A 58 0.11 -3.46 -5.25
N ILE A 59 0.99 -2.71 -5.90
CA ILE A 59 1.99 -1.85 -5.26
C ILE A 59 1.25 -0.59 -4.78
N THR A 60 1.30 -0.29 -3.49
CA THR A 60 0.54 0.85 -2.96
C THR A 60 1.14 2.20 -3.40
N ALA A 61 0.31 3.09 -3.95
CA ALA A 61 0.63 4.50 -4.16
C ALA A 61 0.19 5.38 -2.98
N GLY A 62 -0.61 4.83 -2.07
CA GLY A 62 -1.14 5.50 -0.88
C GLY A 62 -0.12 5.67 0.24
N SER A 63 1.02 4.97 0.19
CA SER A 63 2.14 5.24 1.07
C SER A 63 3.47 4.74 0.51
N TYR A 64 4.51 5.56 0.62
CA TYR A 64 5.87 5.21 0.21
C TYR A 64 6.91 6.11 0.89
N ILE A 65 8.15 5.65 0.98
CA ILE A 65 9.28 6.46 1.43
C ILE A 65 10.12 6.85 0.22
N VAL A 66 10.54 8.12 0.16
CA VAL A 66 11.51 8.60 -0.82
C VAL A 66 12.66 9.35 -0.15
N ARG A 67 13.89 9.06 -0.56
CA ARG A 67 15.08 9.81 -0.13
C ARG A 67 15.38 10.95 -1.10
N ASN A 68 15.99 12.01 -0.58
CA ASN A 68 16.32 13.18 -1.38
C ASN A 68 17.49 12.92 -2.32
N THR A 69 17.15 12.33 -3.47
CA THR A 69 18.07 12.11 -4.58
C THR A 69 17.46 12.58 -5.89
N SER A 70 18.32 12.95 -6.85
CA SER A 70 17.87 13.37 -8.18
C SER A 70 17.02 12.32 -8.89
N PHE A 71 17.23 11.04 -8.58
CA PHE A 71 16.42 9.95 -9.12
C PHE A 71 15.02 9.94 -8.52
N ALA A 72 14.87 9.98 -7.19
CA ALA A 72 13.55 9.97 -6.55
C ALA A 72 12.70 11.19 -6.96
N VAL A 73 13.31 12.38 -7.02
CA VAL A 73 12.62 13.60 -7.49
C VAL A 73 12.11 13.40 -8.93
N LYS A 74 12.98 12.97 -9.85
CA LYS A 74 12.61 12.76 -11.25
C LYS A 74 11.60 11.62 -11.43
N PHE A 75 11.72 10.55 -10.64
CA PHE A 75 10.78 9.44 -10.62
C PHE A 75 9.38 9.94 -10.25
N LEU A 76 9.24 10.71 -9.17
CA LEU A 76 7.94 11.23 -8.74
C LEU A 76 7.37 12.30 -9.70
N GLU A 77 8.21 13.16 -10.27
CA GLU A 77 7.76 14.13 -11.29
C GLU A 77 7.23 13.42 -12.55
N ASN A 78 7.91 12.37 -12.99
CA ASN A 78 7.48 11.58 -14.14
C ASN A 78 6.25 10.73 -13.83
N PHE A 79 6.16 10.17 -12.62
CA PHE A 79 4.97 9.46 -12.19
C PHE A 79 3.76 10.41 -12.13
N ALA A 80 3.93 11.62 -11.60
CA ALA A 80 2.88 12.63 -11.60
C ALA A 80 2.41 12.99 -13.03
N LYS A 81 3.32 13.06 -14.00
CA LYS A 81 2.99 13.28 -15.43
C LYS A 81 2.35 12.06 -16.08
N PHE A 82 2.51 10.86 -15.53
CA PHE A 82 1.90 9.64 -16.06
C PHE A 82 0.38 9.70 -16.08
N GLU A 83 -0.23 10.62 -15.33
CA GLU A 83 -1.66 10.91 -15.40
C GLU A 83 -2.19 11.09 -16.83
N THR A 84 -1.43 11.74 -17.71
CA THR A 84 -1.85 11.99 -19.10
C THR A 84 -1.78 10.74 -19.99
N ARG A 85 -1.30 9.62 -19.45
CA ARG A 85 -1.18 8.31 -20.12
C ARG A 85 -2.15 7.27 -19.57
N LEU A 86 -3.00 7.65 -18.61
CA LEU A 86 -4.03 6.75 -18.11
C LEU A 86 -5.03 6.42 -19.23
N PRO A 87 -5.53 5.18 -19.31
CA PRO A 87 -6.59 4.87 -20.23
C PRO A 87 -7.91 5.49 -19.77
N GLU A 88 -8.83 5.69 -20.72
CA GLU A 88 -10.21 6.15 -20.44
C GLU A 88 -11.06 5.04 -19.76
N SER A 89 -10.56 3.81 -19.71
CA SER A 89 -11.18 2.64 -19.10
C SER A 89 -11.09 2.65 -17.56
N PHE A 90 -11.63 1.63 -16.89
CA PHE A 90 -11.48 1.49 -15.43
C PHE A 90 -10.01 1.24 -15.07
N HIS A 91 -9.36 2.19 -14.42
CA HIS A 91 -7.90 2.23 -14.35
C HIS A 91 -7.29 2.30 -12.94
N GLY A 92 -8.11 2.31 -11.87
CA GLY A 92 -7.59 2.29 -10.49
C GLY A 92 -6.80 3.52 -10.06
N THR A 93 -6.93 4.64 -10.78
CA THR A 93 -6.20 5.91 -10.54
C THR A 93 -4.68 5.73 -10.56
N ASP A 94 -3.96 6.30 -9.59
CA ASP A 94 -2.51 6.24 -9.52
C ASP A 94 -1.98 4.89 -9.02
N ASN A 95 -2.71 4.19 -8.14
CA ASN A 95 -2.37 2.81 -7.78
C ASN A 95 -2.28 1.92 -9.03
N GLY A 96 -3.28 1.98 -9.91
CA GLY A 96 -3.21 1.27 -11.20
C GLY A 96 -2.08 1.77 -12.09
N GLY A 97 -1.95 3.10 -12.25
CA GLY A 97 -0.90 3.69 -13.09
C GLY A 97 0.53 3.37 -12.63
N LEU A 98 0.75 3.22 -11.32
CA LEU A 98 2.05 2.93 -10.71
C LEU A 98 2.65 1.64 -11.25
N HIS A 99 1.83 0.63 -11.50
CA HIS A 99 2.28 -0.68 -12.00
C HIS A 99 2.95 -0.56 -13.36
N LEU A 100 2.24 0.04 -14.32
CA LEU A 100 2.77 0.23 -15.67
C LEU A 100 3.99 1.15 -15.63
N TYR A 101 3.92 2.24 -14.87
CA TYR A 101 5.03 3.18 -14.73
C TYR A 101 6.30 2.52 -14.16
N VAL A 102 6.20 1.77 -13.07
CA VAL A 102 7.33 1.05 -12.46
C VAL A 102 7.89 0.00 -13.42
N ALA A 103 7.03 -0.76 -14.11
CA ALA A 103 7.48 -1.74 -15.09
C ALA A 103 8.27 -1.10 -16.24
N GLU A 104 7.83 0.05 -16.74
CA GLU A 104 8.54 0.80 -17.79
C GLU A 104 9.87 1.39 -17.31
N VAL A 105 9.94 1.86 -16.07
CA VAL A 105 11.20 2.36 -15.47
C VAL A 105 12.21 1.23 -15.32
N LEU A 106 11.78 0.06 -14.85
CA LEU A 106 12.66 -1.07 -14.56
C LEU A 106 13.01 -1.89 -15.81
N TYR A 107 12.08 -2.01 -16.75
CA TYR A 107 12.19 -2.93 -17.89
C TYR A 107 11.63 -2.30 -19.19
N PRO A 108 12.15 -1.15 -19.66
CA PRO A 108 11.55 -0.34 -20.72
C PRO A 108 11.34 -1.08 -22.06
N SER A 109 12.15 -2.10 -22.34
CA SER A 109 12.09 -2.88 -23.58
C SER A 109 11.39 -4.23 -23.43
N HIS A 110 10.77 -4.52 -22.28
CA HIS A 110 10.22 -5.85 -22.02
C HIS A 110 8.92 -6.09 -22.82
N PRO A 111 8.89 -7.09 -23.72
CA PRO A 111 7.80 -7.24 -24.69
C PRO A 111 6.44 -7.56 -24.06
N ARG A 112 6.42 -8.13 -22.84
CA ARG A 112 5.16 -8.43 -22.15
C ARG A 112 4.47 -7.19 -21.57
N ILE A 113 5.18 -6.06 -21.40
CA ILE A 113 4.56 -4.83 -20.86
C ILE A 113 3.40 -4.38 -21.75
N LYS A 114 3.58 -4.41 -23.09
CA LYS A 114 2.52 -4.08 -24.04
C LYS A 114 1.28 -4.97 -23.90
N LYS A 115 1.46 -6.25 -23.56
CA LYS A 115 0.34 -7.17 -23.33
C LYS A 115 -0.41 -6.81 -22.05
N CYS A 116 0.31 -6.49 -20.97
CA CYS A 116 -0.32 -6.01 -19.73
C CYS A 116 -1.03 -4.67 -19.96
N GLU A 117 -0.42 -3.76 -20.72
CA GLU A 117 -1.02 -2.47 -21.09
C GLU A 117 -2.32 -2.64 -21.87
N GLN A 118 -2.43 -3.63 -22.77
CA GLN A 118 -3.70 -3.93 -23.46
C GLN A 118 -4.82 -4.33 -22.50
N VAL A 119 -4.51 -5.10 -21.45
CA VAL A 119 -5.48 -5.43 -20.39
C VAL A 119 -5.89 -4.15 -19.66
N TYR A 120 -4.92 -3.29 -19.31
CA TYR A 120 -5.18 -2.03 -18.63
C TYR A 120 -6.09 -1.10 -19.45
N GLN A 121 -5.80 -0.95 -20.74
CA GLN A 121 -6.55 -0.10 -21.67
C GLN A 121 -8.01 -0.54 -21.87
N ARG A 122 -8.33 -1.81 -21.59
CA ARG A 122 -9.68 -2.39 -21.76
C ARG A 122 -10.34 -2.78 -20.44
N SER A 123 -9.69 -2.53 -19.31
CA SER A 123 -10.19 -2.88 -17.99
C SER A 123 -11.55 -2.24 -17.72
N ALA A 124 -12.54 -3.02 -17.29
CA ALA A 124 -13.89 -2.51 -17.04
C ALA A 124 -14.27 -2.47 -15.55
N ASN A 125 -13.50 -3.16 -14.71
CA ASN A 125 -13.81 -3.38 -13.29
C ASN A 125 -12.55 -3.80 -12.53
N TYR A 126 -12.69 -4.03 -11.22
CA TYR A 126 -11.59 -4.44 -10.36
C TYR A 126 -10.95 -5.78 -10.76
N ASP A 127 -11.71 -6.76 -11.25
CA ASP A 127 -11.11 -8.05 -11.66
C ASP A 127 -10.16 -7.88 -12.85
N ASP A 128 -10.54 -7.02 -13.80
CA ASP A 128 -9.69 -6.72 -14.97
C ASP A 128 -8.45 -5.93 -14.54
N LEU A 129 -8.62 -4.96 -13.64
CA LEU A 129 -7.51 -4.20 -13.07
C LEU A 129 -6.54 -5.13 -12.32
N PHE A 130 -7.04 -6.05 -11.49
CA PHE A 130 -6.21 -7.01 -10.78
C PHE A 130 -5.53 -8.00 -11.73
N SER A 131 -6.15 -8.34 -12.87
CA SER A 131 -5.50 -9.13 -13.93
C SER A 131 -4.34 -8.36 -14.57
N PHE A 132 -4.49 -7.06 -14.77
CA PHE A 132 -3.40 -6.18 -15.21
C PHE A 132 -2.28 -6.09 -14.16
N GLU A 133 -2.61 -5.87 -12.88
CA GLU A 133 -1.62 -5.85 -11.78
C GLU A 133 -0.85 -7.16 -11.71
N ALA A 134 -1.55 -8.31 -11.74
CA ALA A 134 -0.94 -9.64 -11.78
C ALA A 134 -0.03 -9.82 -12.99
N CYS A 135 -0.43 -9.32 -14.17
CA CYS A 135 0.40 -9.35 -15.37
C CYS A 135 1.72 -8.60 -15.16
N ILE A 136 1.67 -7.38 -14.62
CA ILE A 136 2.87 -6.60 -14.32
C ILE A 136 3.72 -7.30 -13.25
N ARG A 137 3.12 -7.80 -12.16
CA ARG A 137 3.86 -8.55 -11.13
C ARG A 137 4.53 -9.80 -11.69
N SER A 138 3.97 -10.45 -12.72
CA SER A 138 4.62 -11.58 -13.39
C SER A 138 5.90 -11.20 -14.15
N ILE A 139 6.05 -9.92 -14.54
CA ILE A 139 7.27 -9.39 -15.15
C ILE A 139 8.32 -9.08 -14.06
N LEU A 140 7.89 -8.45 -12.97
CA LEU A 140 8.76 -8.10 -11.84
C LEU A 140 9.26 -9.34 -11.08
N GLY A 141 8.45 -10.40 -11.05
CA GLY A 141 8.74 -11.63 -10.32
C GLY A 141 8.67 -11.45 -8.79
N PRO A 142 9.23 -12.39 -8.01
CA PRO A 142 9.21 -12.33 -6.55
C PRO A 142 10.26 -11.35 -5.98
N LYS A 143 10.95 -10.59 -6.83
CA LYS A 143 12.03 -9.71 -6.41
C LYS A 143 11.46 -8.49 -5.67
N THR A 144 12.11 -8.11 -4.58
CA THR A 144 11.79 -6.87 -3.84
C THR A 144 12.68 -5.71 -4.26
N ASP A 145 13.95 -6.00 -4.57
CA ASP A 145 14.99 -4.98 -4.67
C ASP A 145 15.40 -4.78 -6.13
N PHE A 146 15.17 -3.59 -6.68
CA PHE A 146 15.38 -3.22 -8.08
C PHE A 146 16.28 -1.99 -8.19
N ASP A 147 17.60 -2.21 -8.05
CA ASP A 147 18.59 -1.14 -8.08
C ASP A 147 18.22 -0.03 -7.07
N ARG A 148 17.66 1.09 -7.53
CA ARG A 148 17.26 2.24 -6.70
C ARG A 148 15.85 2.17 -6.12
N ILE A 149 15.04 1.17 -6.48
CA ILE A 149 13.65 1.01 -6.02
C ILE A 149 13.51 -0.29 -5.22
N ARG A 150 12.90 -0.23 -4.04
CA ARG A 150 12.47 -1.41 -3.27
C ARG A 150 10.95 -1.50 -3.24
N ILE A 151 10.41 -2.70 -3.42
CA ILE A 151 9.01 -3.04 -3.24
C ILE A 151 8.95 -4.18 -2.23
N MET A 152 8.61 -3.85 -0.99
CA MET A 152 8.57 -4.82 0.10
C MET A 152 7.42 -5.82 -0.07
N HIS A 153 7.64 -7.05 0.37
CA HIS A 153 6.61 -8.10 0.36
C HIS A 153 5.42 -7.76 1.26
N LYS A 154 4.30 -8.44 0.99
CA LYS A 154 3.06 -8.31 1.76
C LYS A 154 3.34 -8.48 3.25
N GLY A 155 2.87 -7.53 4.04
CA GLY A 155 2.99 -7.60 5.51
C GLY A 155 4.36 -7.31 6.08
N THR A 156 5.34 -6.95 5.25
CA THR A 156 6.68 -6.55 5.69
C THR A 156 6.89 -5.03 5.68
N GLY A 157 6.01 -4.27 5.03
CA GLY A 157 5.97 -2.81 5.11
C GLY A 157 5.46 -2.27 6.45
N TRP A 158 5.35 -0.94 6.56
CA TRP A 158 4.94 -0.26 7.80
C TRP A 158 3.44 -0.21 8.05
N SER A 159 2.61 -0.53 7.05
CA SER A 159 1.16 -0.47 7.15
C SER A 159 0.49 -1.71 6.55
N ARG A 160 -0.65 -2.08 7.11
CA ARG A 160 -1.56 -3.08 6.55
C ARG A 160 -3.01 -2.64 6.71
N ASP A 161 -3.87 -3.16 5.86
CA ASP A 161 -5.31 -2.95 5.96
C ASP A 161 -5.87 -3.48 7.30
N ASN A 162 -6.72 -2.68 7.94
CA ASN A 162 -7.31 -3.01 9.24
C ASN A 162 -8.20 -4.27 9.17
N TRP A 163 -8.94 -4.45 8.09
CA TRP A 163 -9.97 -5.48 7.94
C TRP A 163 -9.40 -6.90 7.83
N LEU A 164 -8.10 -7.03 7.52
CA LEU A 164 -7.40 -8.31 7.45
C LEU A 164 -7.45 -9.09 8.77
N THR A 165 -7.54 -8.37 9.89
CA THR A 165 -7.56 -8.93 11.25
C THR A 165 -8.68 -8.33 12.10
N ASN A 166 -9.73 -7.78 11.48
CA ASN A 166 -10.83 -7.10 12.18
C ASN A 166 -10.34 -6.01 13.17
N SER A 167 -9.38 -5.19 12.75
CA SER A 167 -8.70 -4.16 13.55
C SER A 167 -7.88 -4.66 14.76
N LEU A 168 -7.76 -5.97 14.96
CA LEU A 168 -6.84 -6.53 15.96
C LEU A 168 -5.39 -6.27 15.56
N TRP A 169 -4.53 -5.96 16.53
CA TRP A 169 -3.13 -5.62 16.28
C TRP A 169 -2.23 -6.09 17.43
N ASN A 170 -0.91 -6.00 17.21
CA ASN A 170 0.10 -6.26 18.23
C ASN A 170 1.33 -5.35 18.06
N ALA A 171 1.84 -4.82 19.17
CA ALA A 171 2.98 -3.89 19.18
C ALA A 171 4.32 -4.51 18.74
N GLU A 172 4.48 -5.84 18.80
CA GLU A 172 5.69 -6.52 18.32
C GLU A 172 5.79 -6.53 16.78
N ARG A 173 4.65 -6.34 16.09
CA ARG A 173 4.55 -6.49 14.63
C ARG A 173 4.05 -5.25 13.93
N ASP A 174 3.01 -4.62 14.46
CA ASP A 174 2.27 -3.58 13.75
C ASP A 174 2.83 -2.19 14.08
N PHE A 175 2.86 -1.32 13.08
CA PHE A 175 3.27 0.08 13.22
C PHE A 175 2.12 1.03 12.84
N MET A 176 1.68 0.97 11.58
CA MET A 176 0.54 1.74 11.09
C MET A 176 -0.56 0.80 10.57
N ILE A 177 -1.79 1.31 10.55
CA ILE A 177 -2.96 0.60 10.04
C ILE A 177 -3.68 1.51 9.03
N HIS A 178 -3.95 0.95 7.85
CA HIS A 178 -4.70 1.60 6.78
C HIS A 178 -6.21 1.30 6.91
N GLY A 179 -7.04 2.25 6.49
CA GLY A 179 -8.51 2.11 6.43
C GLY A 179 -9.27 2.80 7.56
N TRP A 180 -8.65 3.75 8.28
CA TRP A 180 -9.28 4.47 9.39
C TRP A 180 -10.16 5.65 8.91
N LYS A 181 -11.18 5.34 8.09
CA LYS A 181 -12.10 6.37 7.58
C LYS A 181 -13.20 6.68 8.60
N THR A 182 -13.45 7.96 8.86
CA THR A 182 -14.43 8.40 9.86
C THR A 182 -15.83 7.80 9.65
N ASN A 183 -16.29 7.69 8.40
CA ASN A 183 -17.60 7.13 8.06
C ASN A 183 -17.68 5.59 8.15
N GLN A 184 -16.58 4.92 8.48
CA GLN A 184 -16.51 3.47 8.66
C GLN A 184 -16.10 3.08 10.11
N TYR A 185 -16.02 4.07 11.00
CA TYR A 185 -15.73 3.88 12.40
C TYR A 185 -16.92 3.22 13.11
N LEU A 186 -16.68 2.09 13.79
CA LEU A 186 -17.69 1.36 14.55
C LEU A 186 -17.29 1.23 16.03
N ARG A 187 -18.29 0.94 16.87
CA ARG A 187 -18.07 0.59 18.27
C ARG A 187 -17.40 -0.78 18.36
N THR A 188 -16.34 -0.88 19.16
CA THR A 188 -15.64 -2.15 19.41
C THR A 188 -16.58 -3.18 20.06
N PRO A 189 -16.77 -4.37 19.46
CA PRO A 189 -17.57 -5.44 20.04
C PRO A 189 -16.92 -6.01 21.32
N MET A 190 -17.67 -6.82 22.08
CA MET A 190 -17.14 -7.43 23.31
C MET A 190 -16.05 -8.47 23.02
N ASP A 191 -16.26 -9.28 21.98
CA ASP A 191 -15.26 -10.18 21.39
C ASP A 191 -15.21 -9.93 19.88
N PRO A 192 -14.23 -9.17 19.37
CA PRO A 192 -14.11 -8.92 17.93
C PRO A 192 -13.77 -10.17 17.13
N GLY A 193 -13.05 -11.13 17.72
CA GLY A 193 -12.49 -12.26 16.98
C GLY A 193 -11.50 -11.88 15.87
N ILE A 194 -10.65 -12.84 15.44
CA ILE A 194 -9.72 -12.62 14.32
C ILE A 194 -10.33 -13.12 13.02
N ILE A 195 -11.20 -12.30 12.45
CA ILE A 195 -11.90 -12.59 11.20
C ILE A 195 -11.55 -11.55 10.13
N GLU A 196 -11.84 -11.87 8.88
CA GLU A 196 -11.91 -10.85 7.84
C GLU A 196 -13.21 -10.08 8.06
N SER A 197 -13.12 -8.79 8.37
CA SER A 197 -14.29 -7.94 8.54
C SER A 197 -14.73 -7.34 7.21
N SER A 198 -15.89 -6.67 7.18
CA SER A 198 -16.23 -5.84 6.02
C SER A 198 -15.08 -4.88 5.71
N ARG A 199 -14.68 -4.76 4.43
CA ARG A 199 -13.47 -4.05 3.96
C ARG A 199 -13.39 -2.55 4.29
N GLY A 200 -14.33 -2.02 5.06
CA GLY A 200 -14.35 -0.65 5.53
C GLY A 200 -14.41 -0.50 7.04
N ALA A 201 -15.10 -1.40 7.75
CA ALA A 201 -15.32 -1.24 9.18
C ALA A 201 -14.00 -1.28 9.96
N TRP A 202 -13.82 -0.33 10.87
CA TRP A 202 -12.68 -0.32 11.79
C TRP A 202 -13.09 0.06 13.21
N TYR A 203 -12.27 -0.35 14.18
CA TYR A 203 -12.42 -0.04 15.59
C TYR A 203 -11.26 0.81 16.09
N ASN A 204 -11.55 1.79 16.93
CA ASN A 204 -10.54 2.65 17.52
C ASN A 204 -9.68 1.83 18.50
N PRO A 205 -8.35 1.74 18.31
CA PRO A 205 -7.47 0.97 19.18
C PRO A 205 -7.33 1.58 20.58
N LEU A 206 -7.76 2.82 20.81
CA LEU A 206 -7.63 3.52 22.08
C LEU A 206 -8.85 3.35 23.01
N VAL A 207 -8.62 3.45 24.32
CA VAL A 207 -9.68 3.61 25.32
C VAL A 207 -10.25 5.02 25.23
N GLY A 208 -11.24 5.20 24.35
CA GLY A 208 -11.89 6.49 24.12
C GLY A 208 -11.40 7.21 22.85
N PRO A 209 -11.84 8.45 22.61
CA PRO A 209 -11.57 9.16 21.36
C PRO A 209 -10.07 9.49 21.19
N ILE A 210 -9.63 9.61 19.93
CA ILE A 210 -8.30 10.11 19.59
C ILE A 210 -8.25 11.61 19.91
N MET A 211 -7.47 11.99 20.93
CA MET A 211 -7.24 13.37 21.35
C MET A 211 -5.91 13.86 20.75
N LEU A 212 -5.98 14.51 19.59
CA LEU A 212 -4.80 14.96 18.83
C LEU A 212 -3.93 15.94 19.63
N GLU A 213 -4.54 16.74 20.51
CA GLU A 213 -3.86 17.67 21.42
C GLU A 213 -2.93 16.98 22.42
N LYS A 214 -3.12 15.68 22.67
CA LYS A 214 -2.25 14.87 23.54
C LYS A 214 -1.12 14.19 22.78
N CYS A 215 -1.15 14.18 21.45
CA CYS A 215 -0.11 13.58 20.62
C CYS A 215 1.13 14.49 20.61
N SER A 216 2.13 14.16 21.41
CA SER A 216 3.43 14.85 21.45
C SER A 216 4.56 13.83 21.53
N PRO A 217 5.79 14.17 21.08
CA PRO A 217 6.95 13.27 21.21
C PRO A 217 7.23 12.81 22.65
N SER A 218 6.86 13.63 23.65
CA SER A 218 6.96 13.30 25.08
C SER A 218 5.85 12.40 25.62
N ASN A 219 4.78 12.16 24.85
CA ASN A 219 3.64 11.36 25.27
C ASN A 219 3.44 10.13 24.36
N SER A 220 4.18 9.06 24.67
CA SER A 220 4.04 7.74 24.04
C SER A 220 3.15 6.78 24.83
N SER A 221 2.51 7.25 25.92
CA SER A 221 1.71 6.43 26.84
C SER A 221 0.26 6.38 26.36
N TRP A 222 0.04 5.69 25.25
CA TRP A 222 -1.28 5.52 24.66
C TRP A 222 -2.06 4.45 25.43
N ASP A 223 -3.30 4.78 25.82
CA ASP A 223 -4.19 3.85 26.49
C ASP A 223 -4.99 3.06 25.45
N TYR A 224 -4.72 1.76 25.35
CA TYR A 224 -5.26 0.90 24.29
C TYR A 224 -6.40 0.03 24.79
N ASP A 225 -7.41 -0.17 23.95
CA ASP A 225 -8.50 -1.10 24.20
C ASP A 225 -7.95 -2.54 24.17
N PRO A 226 -7.90 -3.24 25.33
CA PRO A 226 -7.28 -4.57 25.41
C PRO A 226 -8.01 -5.61 24.55
N ARG A 227 -9.27 -5.36 24.17
CA ARG A 227 -10.04 -6.24 23.29
C ARG A 227 -9.49 -6.28 21.86
N LEU A 228 -8.73 -5.25 21.46
CA LEU A 228 -8.12 -5.14 20.13
C LEU A 228 -6.65 -5.59 20.10
N ILE A 229 -6.12 -6.06 21.24
CA ILE A 229 -4.77 -6.61 21.32
C ILE A 229 -4.86 -8.14 21.25
N THR A 230 -4.11 -8.75 20.33
CA THR A 230 -4.08 -10.21 20.15
C THR A 230 -2.64 -10.71 20.02
N PRO A 231 -2.33 -11.99 20.32
CA PRO A 231 -1.00 -12.54 20.09
C PRO A 231 -0.54 -12.43 18.63
N THR A 232 0.74 -12.13 18.42
CA THR A 232 1.40 -12.03 17.10
C THR A 232 1.20 -13.31 16.27
N SER A 233 1.17 -14.48 16.91
CA SER A 233 0.96 -15.77 16.24
C SER A 233 -0.41 -15.88 15.55
N ARG A 234 -1.48 -15.31 16.14
CA ARG A 234 -2.81 -15.29 15.52
C ARG A 234 -2.84 -14.39 14.29
N ILE A 235 -2.24 -13.20 14.40
CA ILE A 235 -2.12 -12.25 13.27
C ILE A 235 -1.34 -12.90 12.14
N LYS A 236 -0.15 -13.44 12.45
CA LYS A 236 0.71 -14.10 11.46
C LYS A 236 -0.04 -15.23 10.75
N LYS A 237 -0.68 -16.14 11.49
CA LYS A 237 -1.46 -17.23 10.87
C LYS A 237 -2.53 -16.69 9.92
N LYS A 238 -3.32 -15.69 10.33
CA LYS A 238 -4.38 -15.10 9.48
C LYS A 238 -3.80 -14.47 8.21
N LEU A 239 -2.68 -13.76 8.33
CA LEU A 239 -2.01 -13.13 7.19
C LEU A 239 -1.38 -14.16 6.24
N ASP A 240 -0.70 -15.17 6.77
CA ASP A 240 -0.12 -16.26 5.98
C ASP A 240 -1.21 -17.07 5.25
N ASP A 241 -2.34 -17.35 5.92
CA ASP A 241 -3.50 -18.01 5.31
C ASP A 241 -4.06 -17.17 4.15
N PHE A 242 -4.16 -15.85 4.36
CA PHE A 242 -4.69 -14.94 3.35
C PHE A 242 -3.76 -14.76 2.16
N GLU A 243 -2.44 -14.63 2.39
CA GLU A 243 -1.43 -14.56 1.33
C GLU A 243 -1.49 -15.79 0.41
N ARG A 244 -1.62 -17.00 0.99
CA ARG A 244 -1.76 -18.23 0.19
C ARG A 244 -3.00 -18.23 -0.70
N GLU A 245 -4.11 -17.66 -0.25
CA GLU A 245 -5.32 -17.54 -1.09
C GLU A 245 -5.16 -16.50 -2.20
N ILE A 246 -4.45 -15.41 -1.92
CA ILE A 246 -4.09 -14.42 -2.95
C ILE A 246 -3.14 -15.05 -3.98
N ASP A 247 -2.10 -15.77 -3.56
CA ASP A 247 -1.18 -16.41 -4.50
C ASP A 247 -1.88 -17.39 -5.45
N LYS A 248 -2.83 -18.20 -4.95
CA LYS A 248 -3.67 -19.06 -5.80
C LYS A 248 -4.52 -18.24 -6.77
N SER A 249 -5.09 -17.13 -6.30
CA SER A 249 -5.91 -16.23 -7.12
C SER A 249 -5.11 -15.54 -8.24
N GLN A 250 -3.78 -15.52 -8.14
CA GLN A 250 -2.92 -14.92 -9.17
C GLN A 250 -2.98 -15.70 -10.47
N ILE A 251 -3.00 -17.03 -10.36
CA ILE A 251 -3.10 -17.92 -11.51
C ILE A 251 -4.42 -17.65 -12.26
N LEU A 252 -5.52 -17.49 -11.52
CA LEU A 252 -6.83 -17.18 -12.10
C LEU A 252 -6.84 -15.80 -12.78
N SER A 253 -6.21 -14.81 -12.16
CA SER A 253 -6.11 -13.45 -12.70
C SER A 253 -5.24 -13.41 -13.97
N LEU A 254 -4.14 -14.16 -13.99
CA LEU A 254 -3.32 -14.32 -15.19
C LEU A 254 -4.06 -15.08 -16.30
N ALA A 255 -4.83 -16.12 -15.97
CA ALA A 255 -5.64 -16.85 -16.95
C ALA A 255 -6.71 -15.95 -17.60
N ARG A 256 -7.28 -15.00 -16.84
CA ARG A 256 -8.26 -14.02 -17.33
C ARG A 256 -7.70 -13.10 -18.42
N ILE A 257 -6.38 -12.91 -18.49
CA ILE A 257 -5.73 -12.11 -19.55
C ILE A 257 -6.09 -12.63 -20.95
N SER A 258 -6.35 -13.92 -21.11
CA SER A 258 -6.77 -14.51 -22.40
C SER A 258 -8.02 -13.86 -23.00
N LYS A 259 -8.89 -13.23 -22.18
CA LYS A 259 -10.08 -12.49 -22.65
C LYS A 259 -9.75 -11.18 -23.37
N PHE A 260 -8.50 -10.73 -23.27
CA PHE A 260 -8.01 -9.48 -23.85
C PHE A 260 -7.12 -9.70 -25.08
N LEU A 261 -6.78 -10.96 -25.36
CA LEU A 261 -5.99 -11.37 -26.52
C LEU A 261 -6.85 -11.45 -27.78
#